data_AF-A0A445ES89-F1
#
_entry.id   AF-A0A445ES89-F1
#
_cell.length_a   1.000
_cell.length_b   1.000
_cell.length_c   1.000
_cell.angle_alpha   90.00
_cell.angle_beta   90.00
_cell.angle_gamma   90.00
#
_symmetry.space_group_name_H-M   'P 1'
#
loop_
_entity.id
_entity.type
_entity.pdbx_description
1 polymer ?
#
loop_
_entity_poly.entity_id
_entity_poly.type
_entity_poly.pdbx_seq_one_letter_code
_entity_poly.pdbx_strand_id
1 'polypeptide(L)'
;MLSVSISAGMYFENTGCQIMANKNNAPGQRGRRPLSIFAVLALCCFFYLLGAWQRSGSGKGDNLALKVNNLMSDCNIMPELSFESHHNDVEIIEPAEPKAKKIKACDVKYTDYTPCQEQDRAMTFPRENMIYRERHCPPEDEKLRCLIPAPNGYTTPFPWPKSRDFAYYANVPYKSLTVEKAVQNWVQFQGNVFKFPGGGTMFPQGADAYIDELASVIPIKDGSIRTALDTGCGVASWGAYMLKRNVLTMSFAPKDNHEAQVQFALERGVPAVIGVLGTIHLPYPARAFDMAQCSRCLIPWTSNG
;
A
#
# COMPACT_ATOMS: atom_id res chain seq x y z
N MET A 1 -2.02 15.89 -1.84
CA MET A 1 -2.35 14.91 -2.90
C MET A 1 -3.15 15.65 -3.95
N LEU A 2 -2.54 15.96 -5.10
CA LEU A 2 -3.31 16.33 -6.29
C LEU A 2 -3.71 15.03 -6.97
N SER A 3 -5.03 14.83 -7.11
CA SER A 3 -5.62 13.73 -7.88
C SER A 3 -5.75 14.21 -9.32
N VAL A 4 -5.18 13.45 -10.27
CA VAL A 4 -5.47 13.61 -11.70
C VAL A 4 -6.14 12.33 -12.15
N SER A 5 -7.48 12.38 -12.25
CA SER A 5 -8.29 11.35 -12.90
C SER A 5 -8.47 11.74 -14.36
N ILE A 6 -7.96 10.95 -15.30
CA ILE A 6 -8.33 11.04 -16.72
C ILE A 6 -9.37 9.96 -16.97
N SER A 7 -10.62 10.38 -17.23
CA SER A 7 -11.71 9.51 -17.67
C SER A 7 -12.08 9.93 -19.09
N ALA A 8 -11.85 9.05 -20.06
CA ALA A 8 -12.28 9.23 -21.44
C ALA A 8 -13.63 8.53 -21.62
N GLY A 9 -14.67 9.32 -21.94
CA GLY A 9 -15.99 8.82 -22.31
C GLY A 9 -16.55 9.64 -23.47
N MET A 10 -16.56 9.04 -24.66
CA MET A 10 -17.34 9.50 -25.81
C MET A 10 -18.78 9.01 -25.65
N TYR A 11 -19.76 9.91 -25.70
CA TYR A 11 -21.14 9.57 -26.03
C TYR A 11 -21.68 10.57 -27.05
N PHE A 12 -22.08 10.04 -28.21
CA PHE A 12 -22.92 10.70 -29.19
C PHE A 12 -24.38 10.54 -28.75
N GLU A 13 -25.16 11.62 -28.73
CA GLU A 13 -26.62 11.50 -28.81
C GLU A 13 -27.22 12.64 -29.62
N ASN A 14 -28.15 12.22 -30.47
CA ASN A 14 -28.80 12.92 -31.57
C ASN A 14 -30.12 13.49 -31.04
N THR A 15 -30.55 14.69 -31.43
CA THR A 15 -32.00 15.03 -31.44
C THR A 15 -32.30 16.26 -32.28
N GLY A 16 -33.23 16.10 -33.22
CA GLY A 16 -33.83 17.17 -34.01
C GLY A 16 -35.12 17.72 -33.39
N CYS A 17 -35.28 19.03 -33.57
CA CYS A 17 -36.45 19.91 -33.68
C CYS A 17 -37.87 19.40 -33.30
N GLN A 18 -38.55 20.15 -32.41
CA GLN A 18 -39.92 20.64 -32.65
C GLN A 18 -40.24 21.92 -31.84
N ILE A 19 -41.10 22.76 -32.43
CA ILE A 19 -41.43 24.16 -32.10
C ILE A 19 -42.70 24.23 -31.24
N MET A 20 -42.82 25.20 -30.30
CA MET A 20 -44.01 26.09 -30.13
C MET A 20 -43.80 27.28 -29.17
N ALA A 21 -43.91 28.47 -29.77
CA ALA A 21 -44.49 29.75 -29.32
C ALA A 21 -44.37 30.28 -27.85
N ASN A 22 -43.49 31.27 -27.70
CA ASN A 22 -43.71 32.66 -27.29
C ASN A 22 -44.55 33.02 -26.05
N LYS A 23 -43.88 33.62 -25.04
CA LYS A 23 -44.40 34.77 -24.29
C LYS A 23 -43.26 35.60 -23.71
N ASN A 24 -43.14 36.82 -24.21
CA ASN A 24 -42.20 37.86 -23.76
C ASN A 24 -42.32 38.10 -22.25
N ASN A 25 -41.18 38.05 -21.53
CA ASN A 25 -40.98 38.80 -20.29
C ASN A 25 -39.51 39.24 -20.22
N ALA A 26 -39.32 40.54 -20.03
CA ALA A 26 -38.03 41.21 -20.02
C ALA A 26 -37.09 40.69 -18.91
N PRO A 27 -35.77 40.65 -19.12
CA PRO A 27 -34.83 40.32 -18.06
C PRO A 27 -34.69 41.51 -17.11
N GLY A 28 -35.22 41.37 -15.90
CA GLY A 28 -34.90 42.26 -14.78
C GLY A 28 -33.41 42.17 -14.47
N GLN A 29 -32.65 43.18 -14.90
CA GLN A 29 -31.27 43.37 -14.50
C GLN A 29 -31.22 43.61 -12.98
N ARG A 30 -30.89 42.57 -12.22
CA ARG A 30 -30.54 42.71 -10.81
C ARG A 30 -29.13 43.29 -10.73
N GLY A 31 -29.03 44.60 -10.78
CA GLY A 31 -27.77 45.34 -10.64
C GLY A 31 -27.04 44.92 -9.36
N ARG A 32 -25.95 44.16 -9.51
CA ARG A 32 -24.98 43.95 -8.43
C ARG A 32 -24.38 45.31 -8.09
N ARG A 33 -24.81 45.87 -6.97
CA ARG A 33 -24.33 47.17 -6.49
C ARG A 33 -22.80 47.10 -6.35
N PRO A 34 -22.04 48.04 -6.97
CA PRO A 34 -20.58 48.01 -6.96
C PRO A 34 -19.99 48.04 -5.54
N LEU A 35 -20.74 48.55 -4.54
CA LEU A 35 -20.36 48.52 -3.13
C LEU A 35 -20.06 47.10 -2.58
N SER A 36 -20.72 46.05 -3.08
CA SER A 36 -20.50 44.69 -2.57
C SER A 36 -19.13 44.13 -2.98
N ILE A 37 -18.59 44.53 -4.12
CA ILE A 37 -17.31 44.03 -4.63
C ILE A 37 -16.17 44.75 -3.90
N PHE A 38 -16.30 46.07 -3.70
CA PHE A 38 -15.34 46.85 -2.92
C PHE A 38 -15.26 46.40 -1.46
N ALA A 39 -16.39 46.03 -0.85
CA ALA A 39 -16.41 45.49 0.52
C ALA A 39 -15.64 44.17 0.65
N VAL A 40 -15.79 43.25 -0.32
CA VAL A 40 -15.08 41.97 -0.33
C VAL A 40 -13.58 42.17 -0.54
N LEU A 41 -13.18 43.04 -1.47
CA LEU A 41 -11.77 43.36 -1.70
C LEU A 41 -11.12 44.02 -0.48
N ALA A 42 -11.83 44.94 0.20
CA ALA A 42 -11.35 45.56 1.43
C ALA A 42 -11.16 44.53 2.56
N LEU A 43 -12.10 43.59 2.71
CA LEU A 43 -12.00 42.48 3.68
C LEU A 43 -10.82 41.55 3.38
N CYS A 44 -10.61 41.19 2.11
CA CYS A 44 -9.47 40.36 1.70
C CYS A 44 -8.13 41.06 1.98
N CYS A 45 -8.01 42.35 1.64
CA CYS A 45 -6.81 43.13 1.94
C CYS A 45 -6.57 43.29 3.45
N PHE A 46 -7.64 43.51 4.23
CA PHE A 46 -7.55 43.61 5.68
C PHE A 46 -7.02 42.33 6.31
N PHE A 47 -7.58 41.16 5.97
CA PHE A 47 -7.10 39.87 6.51
C PHE A 47 -5.70 39.50 6.02
N TYR A 48 -5.33 39.88 4.80
CA TYR A 48 -3.97 39.68 4.29
C TYR A 48 -2.96 40.52 5.08
N LEU A 49 -3.25 41.80 5.33
CA LEU A 49 -2.39 42.69 6.12
C LEU A 49 -2.36 42.26 7.60
N LEU A 50 -3.47 41.78 8.15
CA LEU A 50 -3.53 41.29 9.53
C LEU A 50 -2.74 39.98 9.71
N GLY A 51 -2.80 39.07 8.73
CA GLY A 51 -1.96 37.87 8.68
C GLY A 51 -0.48 38.18 8.47
N ALA A 52 -0.15 39.17 7.64
CA ALA A 52 1.22 39.65 7.46
C ALA A 52 1.74 40.35 8.72
N TRP A 53 0.91 41.12 9.42
CA TRP A 53 1.26 41.78 10.69
C TRP A 53 1.45 40.77 11.83
N GLN A 54 0.61 39.73 11.92
CA GLN A 54 0.83 38.64 12.87
C GLN A 54 2.11 37.83 12.57
N ARG A 55 2.52 37.72 11.29
CA ARG A 55 3.82 37.13 10.92
C ARG A 55 5.01 38.07 11.07
N SER A 56 4.79 39.39 11.09
CA SER A 56 5.84 40.41 11.24
C SER A 56 5.97 40.96 12.67
N GLY A 57 5.18 40.44 13.61
CA GLY A 57 5.25 40.74 15.04
C GLY A 57 6.47 40.10 15.71
N SER A 58 7.63 40.74 15.55
CA SER A 58 8.74 40.71 16.49
C SER A 58 8.22 40.88 17.92
N GLY A 59 8.58 39.97 18.84
CA GLY A 59 8.28 40.14 20.27
C GLY A 59 7.63 38.98 21.02
N LYS A 60 8.11 37.74 20.82
CA LYS A 60 8.07 36.69 21.89
C LYS A 60 8.97 35.50 21.62
N GLY A 61 9.33 35.22 20.37
CA GLY A 61 10.32 34.18 20.01
C GLY A 61 11.76 34.59 20.32
N ASP A 62 12.06 35.88 20.24
CA ASP A 62 13.45 36.36 20.33
C ASP A 62 14.00 36.32 21.76
N ASN A 63 13.16 36.51 22.79
CA ASN A 63 13.61 36.38 24.19
C ASN A 63 13.98 34.93 24.55
N LEU A 64 13.40 33.93 23.88
CA LEU A 64 13.78 32.53 24.04
C LEU A 64 15.06 32.22 23.26
N ALA A 65 15.21 32.72 22.04
CA ALA A 65 16.43 32.56 21.26
C ALA A 65 17.64 33.24 21.90
N LEU A 66 17.47 34.43 22.49
CA LEU A 66 18.53 35.17 23.20
C LEU A 66 18.86 34.51 24.54
N LYS A 67 17.88 33.91 25.22
CA LYS A 67 18.11 33.12 26.44
C LYS A 67 18.81 31.79 26.15
N VAL A 68 18.50 31.13 25.03
CA VAL A 68 19.19 29.92 24.54
C VAL A 68 20.62 30.24 24.13
N ASN A 69 20.88 31.34 23.40
CA ASN A 69 22.24 31.74 23.04
C ASN A 69 23.10 32.10 24.26
N ASN A 70 22.53 32.78 25.26
CA ASN A 70 23.25 33.07 26.51
C ASN A 70 23.53 31.79 27.32
N LEU A 71 22.62 30.82 27.36
CA LEU A 71 22.85 29.50 27.97
C LEU A 71 23.91 28.68 27.21
N MET A 72 24.00 28.84 25.90
CA MET A 72 24.96 28.13 25.04
C MET A 72 26.37 28.75 25.11
N SER A 73 26.48 29.99 25.60
CA SER A 73 27.76 30.68 25.83
C SER A 73 28.47 30.22 27.11
N ASP A 74 27.74 29.62 28.04
CA ASP A 74 28.26 29.01 29.28
C ASP A 74 28.61 27.51 29.13
N CYS A 75 28.51 26.94 27.92
CA CYS A 75 28.84 25.53 27.63
C CYS A 75 30.35 25.24 27.50
N ASN A 76 31.22 25.94 28.24
CA ASN A 76 32.65 25.60 28.36
C ASN A 76 32.96 24.71 29.58
N ILE A 77 31.94 24.28 30.31
CA ILE A 77 32.07 23.21 31.31
C ILE A 77 31.16 22.09 30.85
N MET A 78 31.71 21.15 30.07
CA MET A 78 31.07 19.84 29.95
C MET A 78 31.23 19.16 31.30
N PRO A 79 30.15 18.92 32.08
CA PRO A 79 30.25 17.88 33.08
C PRO A 79 30.52 16.58 32.30
N GLU A 80 31.40 15.74 32.82
CA GLU A 80 31.71 14.43 32.27
C GLU A 80 30.39 13.68 31.98
N LEU A 81 29.98 13.67 30.71
CA LEU A 81 28.74 13.02 30.29
C LEU A 81 29.04 11.53 30.26
N SER A 82 28.58 10.79 31.26
CA SER A 82 28.60 9.33 31.25
C SER A 82 27.61 8.83 30.20
N PHE A 83 28.13 8.21 29.14
CA PHE A 83 27.32 7.51 28.14
C PHE A 83 27.03 6.05 28.55
N GLU A 84 27.30 5.68 29.80
CA GLU A 84 26.91 4.38 30.36
C GLU A 84 25.39 4.21 30.32
N SER A 85 24.92 3.08 29.81
CA SER A 85 23.52 2.71 29.90
C SER A 85 23.13 2.46 31.37
N HIS A 86 22.17 3.21 31.91
CA HIS A 86 21.61 3.06 33.27
C HIS A 86 20.77 1.77 33.47
N HIS A 87 21.01 0.71 32.70
CA HIS A 87 20.34 -0.58 32.88
C HIS A 87 20.92 -1.43 34.02
N ASN A 88 21.93 -0.94 34.73
CA ASN A 88 22.56 -1.63 35.86
C ASN A 88 21.83 -1.45 37.20
N ASP A 89 20.84 -0.55 37.30
CA ASP A 89 20.04 -0.35 38.52
C ASP A 89 18.86 -1.33 38.65
N VAL A 90 18.68 -2.20 37.66
CA VAL A 90 17.78 -3.35 37.75
C VAL A 90 18.67 -4.55 38.10
N GLU A 91 18.42 -5.21 39.23
CA GLU A 91 19.02 -6.52 39.51
C GLU A 91 18.93 -7.35 38.22
N ILE A 92 20.08 -7.82 37.73
CA ILE A 92 20.12 -8.83 36.69
C ILE A 92 19.48 -10.06 37.31
N ILE A 93 18.15 -10.15 37.22
CA ILE A 93 17.44 -11.41 37.37
C ILE A 93 18.05 -12.24 36.25
N GLU A 94 18.92 -13.20 36.60
CA GLU A 94 19.38 -14.19 35.65
C GLU A 94 18.15 -14.63 34.89
N PRO A 95 18.06 -14.40 33.56
CA PRO A 95 16.87 -14.77 32.83
C PRO A 95 16.74 -16.27 33.04
N ALA A 96 15.79 -16.67 33.89
CA ALA A 96 15.50 -18.07 34.16
C ALA A 96 15.40 -18.69 32.77
N GLU A 97 16.37 -19.57 32.43
CA GLU A 97 16.55 -20.04 31.05
C GLU A 97 15.16 -20.30 30.49
N PRO A 98 14.68 -19.51 29.51
CA PRO A 98 13.30 -19.64 29.08
C PRO A 98 13.22 -21.04 28.51
N LYS A 99 12.63 -21.98 29.27
CA LYS A 99 12.48 -23.37 28.84
C LYS A 99 11.73 -23.29 27.53
N ALA A 100 12.46 -23.47 26.42
CA ALA A 100 11.92 -23.32 25.09
C ALA A 100 10.74 -24.28 24.98
N LYS A 101 9.52 -23.74 24.98
CA LYS A 101 8.32 -24.56 24.87
C LYS A 101 8.39 -25.24 23.50
N LYS A 102 8.60 -26.55 23.49
CA LYS A 102 8.58 -27.35 22.26
C LYS A 102 7.18 -27.30 21.67
N ILE A 103 7.01 -26.55 20.58
CA ILE A 103 5.79 -26.52 19.79
C ILE A 103 5.80 -27.78 18.90
N LYS A 104 4.74 -28.58 18.96
CA LYS A 104 4.61 -29.79 18.11
C LYS A 104 4.30 -29.39 16.68
N ALA A 105 4.72 -30.20 15.71
CA ALA A 105 4.32 -30.01 14.32
C ALA A 105 2.81 -30.25 14.13
N CYS A 106 2.18 -29.49 13.24
CA CYS A 106 0.82 -29.74 12.78
C CYS A 106 0.76 -30.98 11.88
N ASP A 107 -0.43 -31.53 11.69
CA ASP A 107 -0.70 -32.51 10.64
C ASP A 107 -0.39 -31.92 9.25
N VAL A 108 0.12 -32.75 8.34
CA VAL A 108 0.47 -32.37 6.95
C VAL A 108 -0.70 -31.77 6.17
N LYS A 109 -1.95 -32.08 6.53
CA LYS A 109 -3.14 -31.46 5.92
C LYS A 109 -3.22 -29.95 6.14
N TYR A 110 -2.48 -29.41 7.11
CA TYR A 110 -2.42 -27.98 7.40
C TYR A 110 -1.27 -27.26 6.67
N THR A 111 -0.60 -27.89 5.71
CA THR A 111 0.53 -27.28 4.96
C THR A 111 0.16 -25.91 4.38
N ASP A 112 -1.05 -25.77 3.82
CA ASP A 112 -1.55 -24.52 3.23
C ASP A 112 -2.51 -23.76 4.15
N TYR A 113 -2.56 -24.16 5.43
CA TYR A 113 -3.37 -23.47 6.41
C TYR A 113 -2.85 -22.04 6.58
N THR A 114 -3.71 -21.09 6.24
CA THR A 114 -3.44 -19.66 6.41
C THR A 114 -4.34 -19.14 7.52
N PRO A 115 -3.80 -18.79 8.69
CA PRO A 115 -4.60 -18.32 9.81
C PRO A 115 -5.48 -17.12 9.44
N CYS A 116 -6.73 -17.13 9.89
CA CYS A 116 -7.73 -16.07 9.67
C CYS A 116 -8.15 -15.87 8.20
N GLN A 117 -7.81 -16.79 7.31
CA GLN A 117 -8.12 -16.77 5.88
C GLN A 117 -8.83 -18.07 5.48
N GLU A 118 -9.66 -18.60 6.36
CA GLU A 118 -10.48 -19.78 6.13
C GLU A 118 -11.68 -19.44 5.25
N GLN A 119 -11.82 -20.14 4.12
CA GLN A 119 -12.84 -19.84 3.11
C GLN A 119 -14.26 -20.01 3.64
N ASP A 120 -14.53 -21.10 4.36
CA ASP A 120 -15.88 -21.39 4.88
C ASP A 120 -16.36 -20.29 5.82
N ARG A 121 -15.46 -19.79 6.69
CA ARG A 121 -15.73 -18.67 7.59
C ARG A 121 -15.89 -17.37 6.83
N ALA A 122 -14.97 -17.06 5.91
CA ALA A 122 -15.04 -15.87 5.06
C ALA A 122 -16.39 -15.75 4.33
N MET A 123 -16.92 -16.87 3.85
CA MET A 123 -18.17 -16.92 3.08
C MET A 123 -19.44 -16.67 3.91
N THR A 124 -19.36 -16.62 5.25
CA THR A 124 -20.49 -16.23 6.10
C THR A 124 -20.65 -14.72 6.23
N PHE A 125 -19.69 -13.93 5.75
CA PHE A 125 -19.70 -12.47 5.87
C PHE A 125 -20.33 -11.79 4.64
N PRO A 126 -20.82 -10.54 4.81
CA PRO A 126 -21.44 -9.78 3.72
C PRO A 126 -20.49 -9.55 2.53
N ARG A 127 -21.07 -9.39 1.33
CA ARG A 127 -20.31 -9.20 0.09
C ARG A 127 -19.93 -7.75 -0.17
N GLU A 128 -20.67 -6.83 0.43
CA GLU A 128 -20.47 -5.39 0.37
C GLU A 128 -19.04 -5.05 0.79
N ASN A 129 -18.41 -4.12 0.06
CA ASN A 129 -17.05 -3.66 0.32
C ASN A 129 -16.00 -4.78 0.44
N MET A 130 -16.27 -5.97 -0.14
CA MET A 130 -15.36 -7.12 -0.09
C MET A 130 -15.04 -7.60 1.33
N ILE A 131 -15.93 -7.36 2.31
CA ILE A 131 -15.72 -7.78 3.73
C ILE A 131 -15.43 -9.27 3.83
N TYR A 132 -16.11 -10.11 3.06
CA TYR A 132 -15.85 -11.55 3.00
C TYR A 132 -14.40 -11.93 2.62
N ARG A 133 -13.60 -11.03 2.03
CA ARG A 133 -12.17 -11.27 1.71
C ARG A 133 -11.21 -10.73 2.76
N GLU A 134 -11.72 -10.08 3.80
CA GLU A 134 -10.91 -9.62 4.93
C GLU A 134 -10.49 -10.78 5.83
N ARG A 135 -9.61 -10.49 6.78
CA ARG A 135 -9.23 -11.49 7.79
C ARG A 135 -10.41 -11.77 8.71
N HIS A 136 -10.71 -13.04 8.92
CA HIS A 136 -11.75 -13.49 9.85
C HIS A 136 -11.14 -14.54 10.78
N CYS A 137 -10.59 -14.09 11.90
CA CYS A 137 -9.87 -14.98 12.80
C CYS A 137 -10.82 -15.88 13.61
N PRO A 138 -10.49 -17.16 13.80
CA PRO A 138 -11.24 -18.04 14.67
C PRO A 138 -11.10 -17.64 16.15
N PRO A 139 -12.06 -18.03 17.01
CA PRO A 139 -11.96 -17.86 18.46
C PRO A 139 -10.79 -18.66 19.04
N GLU A 140 -10.38 -18.34 20.28
CA GLU A 140 -9.16 -18.87 20.90
C GLU A 140 -9.09 -20.40 21.02
N ASP A 141 -10.23 -21.05 21.18
CA ASP A 141 -10.39 -22.50 21.30
C ASP A 141 -10.21 -23.24 19.96
N GLU A 142 -10.49 -22.56 18.85
CA GLU A 142 -10.29 -23.08 17.49
C GLU A 142 -8.87 -22.81 16.95
N LYS A 143 -8.08 -21.96 17.61
CA LYS A 143 -6.73 -21.59 17.13
C LYS A 143 -5.77 -22.78 17.20
N LEU A 144 -5.14 -23.08 16.07
CA LEU A 144 -4.08 -24.08 15.99
C LEU A 144 -2.83 -23.62 16.76
N ARG A 145 -2.37 -24.44 17.71
CA ARG A 145 -1.17 -24.22 18.53
C ARG A 145 -0.07 -25.22 18.18
N CYS A 146 0.28 -25.29 16.90
CA CYS A 146 1.30 -26.18 16.36
C CYS A 146 2.12 -25.46 15.28
N LEU A 147 3.28 -26.01 14.94
CA LEU A 147 4.16 -25.51 13.88
C LEU A 147 3.76 -26.15 12.55
N ILE A 148 3.35 -25.35 11.57
CA ILE A 148 3.02 -25.85 10.23
C ILE A 148 4.32 -26.36 9.58
N PRO A 149 4.38 -27.64 9.15
CA PRO A 149 5.56 -28.16 8.50
C PRO A 149 5.73 -27.53 7.10
N ALA A 150 6.99 -27.39 6.66
CA ALA A 150 7.26 -27.05 5.28
C ALA A 150 6.80 -28.18 4.33
N PRO A 151 6.46 -27.86 3.06
CA PRO A 151 6.16 -28.88 2.05
C PRO A 151 7.29 -29.91 1.92
N ASN A 152 6.94 -31.15 1.58
CA ASN A 152 7.94 -32.18 1.36
C ASN A 152 8.85 -31.81 0.18
N GLY A 153 10.17 -31.84 0.40
CA GLY A 153 11.15 -31.42 -0.60
C GLY A 153 11.32 -29.91 -0.73
N TYR A 154 10.78 -29.13 0.22
CA TYR A 154 11.05 -27.69 0.28
C TYR A 154 12.54 -27.41 0.22
N THR A 155 12.92 -26.42 -0.58
CA THR A 155 14.31 -26.04 -0.78
C THR A 155 14.48 -24.54 -0.63
N THR A 156 15.68 -24.09 -0.27
CA THR A 156 15.96 -22.65 -0.16
C THR A 156 15.70 -21.93 -1.49
N PRO A 157 14.95 -20.82 -1.49
CA PRO A 157 14.72 -20.02 -2.69
C PRO A 157 16.01 -19.60 -3.40
N PHE A 158 15.91 -19.30 -4.69
CA PHE A 158 17.04 -18.72 -5.42
C PHE A 158 17.47 -17.39 -4.77
N PRO A 159 18.74 -16.97 -4.90
CA PRO A 159 19.14 -15.62 -4.52
C PRO A 159 18.57 -14.59 -5.50
N TRP A 160 18.32 -13.38 -5.02
CA TRP A 160 18.03 -12.23 -5.88
C TRP A 160 19.23 -11.94 -6.79
N PRO A 161 19.04 -11.58 -8.09
CA PRO A 161 17.78 -11.34 -8.78
C PRO A 161 17.15 -12.57 -9.45
N LYS A 162 17.78 -13.75 -9.37
CA LYS A 162 17.26 -14.95 -10.04
C LYS A 162 15.90 -15.36 -9.47
N SER A 163 15.68 -15.19 -8.18
CA SER A 163 14.39 -15.42 -7.52
C SER A 163 13.25 -14.58 -8.10
N ARG A 164 13.54 -13.41 -8.70
CA ARG A 164 12.53 -12.60 -9.38
C ARG A 164 11.77 -13.40 -10.43
N ASP A 165 12.46 -14.20 -11.22
CA ASP A 165 11.88 -14.86 -12.39
C ASP A 165 11.65 -16.36 -12.16
N PHE A 166 12.13 -16.92 -11.06
CA PHE A 166 12.08 -18.36 -10.80
C PHE A 166 11.74 -18.69 -9.35
N ALA A 167 10.90 -19.71 -9.17
CA ALA A 167 10.66 -20.38 -7.89
C ALA A 167 10.70 -21.90 -8.08
N TYR A 168 11.09 -22.65 -7.06
CA TYR A 168 11.07 -24.11 -7.14
C TYR A 168 9.65 -24.65 -7.08
N TYR A 169 9.36 -25.68 -7.89
CA TYR A 169 8.06 -26.36 -7.87
C TYR A 169 7.76 -26.96 -6.49
N ALA A 170 8.77 -27.56 -5.85
CA ALA A 170 8.62 -28.22 -4.56
C ALA A 170 8.19 -27.26 -3.43
N ASN A 171 8.46 -25.95 -3.56
CA ASN A 171 8.09 -24.96 -2.55
C ASN A 171 6.61 -24.55 -2.65
N VAL A 172 6.01 -24.70 -3.84
CA VAL A 172 4.61 -24.34 -4.14
C VAL A 172 4.03 -25.38 -5.11
N PRO A 173 3.74 -26.62 -4.68
CA PRO A 173 3.50 -27.75 -5.58
C PRO A 173 2.14 -27.73 -6.33
N TYR A 174 1.60 -26.55 -6.64
CA TYR A 174 0.31 -26.32 -7.29
C TYR A 174 0.47 -25.96 -8.77
N LYS A 175 -0.12 -26.79 -9.65
CA LYS A 175 -0.11 -26.55 -11.10
C LYS A 175 -1.33 -25.78 -11.61
N SER A 176 -2.39 -25.61 -10.80
CA SER A 176 -3.65 -24.97 -11.20
C SER A 176 -3.42 -23.60 -11.86
N LEU A 177 -2.61 -22.74 -11.24
CA LEU A 177 -2.26 -21.42 -11.79
C LEU A 177 -1.55 -21.49 -13.14
N THR A 178 -0.71 -22.49 -13.37
CA THR A 178 0.01 -22.66 -14.65
C THR A 178 -0.90 -23.11 -15.78
N VAL A 179 -2.03 -23.75 -15.45
CA VAL A 179 -3.03 -24.18 -16.43
C VAL A 179 -4.06 -23.08 -16.67
N GLU A 180 -4.63 -22.52 -15.61
CA GLU A 180 -5.74 -21.55 -15.69
C GLU A 180 -5.31 -20.17 -16.18
N LYS A 181 -4.04 -19.78 -15.95
CA LYS A 181 -3.50 -18.47 -16.35
C LYS A 181 -2.39 -18.57 -17.39
N ALA A 182 -2.27 -19.72 -18.07
CA ALA A 182 -1.25 -19.96 -19.10
C ALA A 182 -1.23 -18.86 -20.18
N VAL A 183 -2.41 -18.50 -20.69
CA VAL A 183 -2.58 -17.51 -21.77
C VAL A 183 -2.10 -16.11 -21.35
N GLN A 184 -2.16 -15.79 -20.05
CA GLN A 184 -1.78 -14.49 -19.51
C GLN A 184 -0.28 -14.39 -19.18
N ASN A 185 0.48 -15.48 -19.40
CA ASN A 185 1.91 -15.56 -19.07
C ASN A 185 2.22 -15.17 -17.61
N TRP A 186 1.37 -15.53 -16.66
CA TRP A 186 1.65 -15.26 -15.24
C TRP A 186 2.77 -16.16 -14.72
N VAL A 187 2.61 -17.47 -14.93
CA VAL A 187 3.51 -18.51 -14.43
C VAL A 187 3.59 -19.63 -15.45
N GLN A 188 4.79 -20.09 -15.74
CA GLN A 188 5.06 -21.24 -16.61
C GLN A 188 5.73 -22.34 -15.80
N PHE A 189 5.21 -23.56 -15.86
CA PHE A 189 5.86 -24.72 -15.27
C PHE A 189 6.97 -25.23 -16.20
N GLN A 190 8.19 -25.33 -15.70
CA GLN A 190 9.37 -25.79 -16.44
C GLN A 190 10.12 -26.87 -15.63
N GLY A 191 9.61 -28.10 -15.69
CA GLY A 191 10.24 -29.24 -15.01
C GLY A 191 10.17 -29.15 -13.49
N ASN A 192 11.24 -28.67 -12.85
CA ASN A 192 11.32 -28.53 -11.38
C ASN A 192 11.19 -27.09 -10.89
N VAL A 193 10.93 -26.13 -11.78
CA VAL A 193 10.76 -24.71 -11.45
C VAL A 193 9.52 -24.13 -12.09
N PHE A 194 9.02 -23.06 -11.48
CA PHE A 194 8.13 -22.10 -12.11
C PHE A 194 8.94 -20.93 -12.66
N LYS A 195 8.60 -20.47 -13.86
CA LYS A 195 9.12 -19.26 -14.48
C LYS A 195 8.04 -18.17 -14.48
N PHE A 196 8.43 -16.96 -14.09
CA PHE A 196 7.57 -15.78 -14.01
C PHE A 196 8.08 -14.74 -15.03
N PRO A 197 7.51 -14.69 -16.25
CA PRO A 197 8.00 -13.78 -17.29
C PRO A 197 7.57 -12.32 -17.05
N GLY A 198 6.98 -12.01 -15.90
CA GLY A 198 6.44 -10.68 -15.59
C GLY A 198 5.10 -10.38 -16.26
N GLY A 199 4.46 -11.37 -16.88
CA GLY A 199 3.16 -11.24 -17.52
C GLY A 199 2.02 -11.00 -16.54
N GLY A 200 0.85 -10.73 -17.10
CA GLY A 200 -0.32 -10.30 -16.36
C GLY A 200 -1.49 -10.04 -17.30
N THR A 201 -2.75 -10.13 -16.83
CA THR A 201 -3.89 -9.55 -17.58
C THR A 201 -3.66 -8.08 -17.90
N MET A 202 -2.94 -7.41 -16.99
CA MET A 202 -2.67 -5.98 -17.01
C MET A 202 -1.26 -5.68 -17.56
N PHE A 203 -0.45 -6.73 -17.78
CA PHE A 203 0.91 -6.63 -18.30
C PHE A 203 1.08 -7.58 -19.50
N PRO A 204 0.33 -7.40 -20.60
CA PRO A 204 0.39 -8.30 -21.75
C PRO A 204 1.79 -8.34 -22.40
N GLN A 205 2.54 -7.23 -22.30
CA GLN A 205 3.94 -7.12 -22.75
C GLN A 205 4.95 -7.29 -21.60
N GLY A 206 4.50 -7.68 -20.41
CA GLY A 206 5.31 -7.82 -19.21
C GLY A 206 5.38 -6.55 -18.35
N ALA A 207 5.62 -6.74 -17.05
CA ALA A 207 5.65 -5.67 -16.06
C ALA A 207 6.77 -4.65 -16.31
N ASP A 208 7.90 -5.07 -16.89
CA ASP A 208 9.03 -4.18 -17.22
C ASP A 208 8.62 -3.10 -18.21
N ALA A 209 7.94 -3.48 -19.31
CA ALA A 209 7.47 -2.55 -20.34
C ALA A 209 6.43 -1.58 -19.78
N TYR A 210 5.51 -2.07 -18.96
CA TYR A 210 4.52 -1.23 -18.29
C TYR A 210 5.17 -0.21 -17.34
N ILE A 211 6.18 -0.63 -16.57
CA ILE A 211 6.93 0.28 -15.69
C ILE A 211 7.71 1.32 -16.49
N ASP A 212 8.27 0.96 -17.65
CA ASP A 212 8.97 1.91 -18.51
C ASP A 212 8.00 2.94 -19.12
N GLU A 213 6.77 2.54 -19.46
CA GLU A 213 5.70 3.47 -19.87
C GLU A 213 5.34 4.42 -18.72
N LEU A 214 5.13 3.92 -17.50
CA LEU A 214 4.89 4.75 -16.32
C LEU A 214 6.05 5.74 -16.06
N ALA A 215 7.29 5.28 -16.25
CA ALA A 215 8.48 6.09 -16.06
C ALA A 215 8.60 7.26 -17.06
N SER A 216 7.81 7.27 -18.15
CA SER A 216 7.76 8.40 -19.09
C SER A 216 7.06 9.64 -18.51
N VAL A 217 6.22 9.44 -17.48
CA VAL A 217 5.41 10.50 -16.86
C VAL A 217 5.66 10.64 -15.36
N ILE A 218 6.15 9.59 -14.69
CA ILE A 218 6.46 9.56 -13.26
C ILE A 218 7.98 9.37 -13.09
N PRO A 219 8.67 10.18 -12.27
CA PRO A 219 10.11 10.07 -12.10
C PRO A 219 10.50 8.89 -11.18
N ILE A 220 10.32 7.65 -11.65
CA ILE A 220 10.60 6.44 -10.85
C ILE A 220 12.11 6.30 -10.53
N LYS A 221 12.99 6.81 -11.40
CA LYS A 221 14.44 6.58 -11.33
C LYS A 221 15.22 7.62 -10.51
N ASP A 222 14.64 8.76 -10.18
CA ASP A 222 15.37 9.86 -9.53
C ASP A 222 15.51 9.70 -8.00
N GLY A 223 14.92 8.65 -7.43
CA GLY A 223 14.92 8.37 -5.99
C GLY A 223 13.83 9.09 -5.19
N SER A 224 12.94 9.84 -5.86
CA SER A 224 11.76 10.46 -5.24
C SER A 224 10.73 9.42 -4.78
N ILE A 225 10.61 8.30 -5.52
CA ILE A 225 9.78 7.16 -5.17
C ILE A 225 10.68 6.07 -4.61
N ARG A 226 10.53 5.75 -3.33
CA ARG A 226 11.30 4.71 -2.62
C ARG A 226 10.43 3.55 -2.20
N THR A 227 9.17 3.82 -1.87
CA THR A 227 8.19 2.79 -1.46
C THR A 227 6.92 2.86 -2.29
N ALA A 228 6.37 1.69 -2.61
CA ALA A 228 5.11 1.60 -3.35
C ALA A 228 4.15 0.57 -2.73
N LEU A 229 2.86 0.84 -2.84
CA LEU A 229 1.79 -0.10 -2.50
C LEU A 229 1.22 -0.69 -3.79
N ASP A 230 1.19 -2.02 -3.92
CA ASP A 230 0.60 -2.72 -5.08
C ASP A 230 -0.63 -3.51 -4.63
N THR A 231 -1.82 -3.09 -5.03
CA THR A 231 -3.08 -3.74 -4.66
C THR A 231 -3.68 -4.51 -5.83
N GLY A 232 -4.13 -5.74 -5.57
CA GLY A 232 -4.55 -6.67 -6.62
C GLY A 232 -3.37 -7.27 -7.38
N CYS A 233 -2.24 -7.48 -6.68
CA CYS A 233 -0.94 -7.78 -7.29
C CYS A 233 -0.84 -9.19 -7.91
N GLY A 234 -1.73 -10.12 -7.55
CA GLY A 234 -1.64 -11.52 -7.93
C GLY A 234 -0.32 -12.13 -7.46
N VAL A 235 0.52 -12.58 -8.39
CA VAL A 235 1.88 -13.08 -8.12
C VAL A 235 2.93 -11.98 -7.93
N ALA A 236 2.53 -10.72 -7.75
CA ALA A 236 3.39 -9.56 -7.50
C ALA A 236 4.43 -9.27 -8.60
N SER A 237 4.09 -9.50 -9.87
CA SER A 237 4.98 -9.20 -11.01
C SER A 237 5.40 -7.74 -11.05
N TRP A 238 4.47 -6.80 -10.82
CA TRP A 238 4.80 -5.38 -10.81
C TRP A 238 5.76 -5.04 -9.66
N GLY A 239 5.47 -5.45 -8.43
CA GLY A 239 6.37 -5.25 -7.29
C GLY A 239 7.76 -5.84 -7.49
N ALA A 240 7.87 -7.02 -8.10
CA ALA A 240 9.15 -7.65 -8.41
C ALA A 240 10.00 -6.80 -9.39
N TYR A 241 9.36 -6.19 -10.39
CA TYR A 241 10.04 -5.37 -11.39
C TYR A 241 10.26 -3.91 -10.93
N MET A 242 9.47 -3.42 -9.97
CA MET A 242 9.75 -2.18 -9.25
C MET A 242 10.98 -2.31 -8.34
N LEU A 243 11.19 -3.47 -7.73
CA LEU A 243 12.43 -3.72 -6.96
C LEU A 243 13.67 -3.68 -7.85
N LYS A 244 13.58 -4.12 -9.12
CA LYS A 244 14.63 -3.92 -10.15
C LYS A 244 14.89 -2.43 -10.43
N ARG A 245 13.95 -1.52 -10.13
CA ARG A 245 14.09 -0.06 -10.22
C ARG A 245 14.45 0.60 -8.87
N ASN A 246 14.88 -0.16 -7.87
CA ASN A 246 15.18 0.31 -6.51
C ASN A 246 13.96 0.91 -5.77
N VAL A 247 12.75 0.46 -6.10
CA VAL A 247 11.53 0.81 -5.35
C VAL A 247 11.06 -0.40 -4.56
N LEU A 248 10.95 -0.25 -3.25
CA LEU A 248 10.44 -1.31 -2.37
C LEU A 248 8.91 -1.34 -2.43
N THR A 249 8.37 -2.35 -3.09
CA THR A 249 6.92 -2.52 -3.20
C THR A 249 6.40 -3.49 -2.16
N MET A 250 5.34 -3.11 -1.45
CA MET A 250 4.51 -4.00 -0.66
C MET A 250 3.27 -4.40 -1.45
N SER A 251 3.11 -5.70 -1.69
CA SER A 251 2.07 -6.22 -2.58
C SER A 251 0.92 -6.87 -1.79
N PHE A 252 -0.32 -6.54 -2.13
CA PHE A 252 -1.54 -7.02 -1.50
C PHE A 252 -2.36 -7.81 -2.51
N ALA A 253 -2.70 -9.04 -2.16
CA ALA A 253 -3.67 -9.84 -2.89
C ALA A 253 -4.61 -10.56 -1.92
N PRO A 254 -5.89 -10.73 -2.29
CA PRO A 254 -6.78 -11.60 -1.54
C PRO A 254 -6.27 -13.05 -1.59
N LYS A 255 -6.65 -13.86 -0.60
CA LYS A 255 -6.61 -15.30 -0.76
C LYS A 255 -7.67 -15.66 -1.80
N ASP A 256 -7.23 -16.30 -2.87
CA ASP A 256 -8.09 -16.69 -3.99
C ASP A 256 -8.07 -18.23 -4.12
N ASN A 257 -9.03 -18.79 -4.86
CA ASN A 257 -9.19 -20.23 -5.07
C ASN A 257 -7.97 -20.88 -5.78
N HIS A 258 -7.06 -20.04 -6.26
CA HIS A 258 -5.81 -20.44 -6.91
C HIS A 258 -4.67 -20.73 -5.91
N GLU A 259 -5.00 -20.83 -4.61
CA GLU A 259 -4.24 -21.30 -3.44
C GLU A 259 -2.93 -20.56 -3.09
N ALA A 260 -2.12 -20.10 -4.05
CA ALA A 260 -0.72 -19.76 -3.79
C ALA A 260 -0.20 -18.42 -4.37
N GLN A 261 -1.05 -17.46 -4.73
CA GLN A 261 -0.60 -16.20 -5.36
C GLN A 261 0.42 -15.42 -4.52
N VAL A 262 0.11 -15.16 -3.25
CA VAL A 262 1.03 -14.48 -2.32
C VAL A 262 2.25 -15.37 -2.01
N GLN A 263 2.06 -16.67 -1.86
CA GLN A 263 3.17 -17.61 -1.63
C GLN A 263 4.18 -17.57 -2.79
N PHE A 264 3.72 -17.52 -4.05
CA PHE A 264 4.61 -17.35 -5.20
C PHE A 264 5.42 -16.07 -5.14
N ALA A 265 4.82 -14.95 -4.70
CA ALA A 265 5.56 -13.71 -4.51
C ALA A 265 6.65 -13.85 -3.42
N LEU A 266 6.31 -14.47 -2.28
CA LEU A 266 7.23 -14.69 -1.17
C LEU A 266 8.39 -15.61 -1.55
N GLU A 267 8.12 -16.70 -2.27
CA GLU A 267 9.15 -17.64 -2.78
C GLU A 267 10.09 -17.01 -3.81
N ARG A 268 9.71 -15.86 -4.37
CA ARG A 268 10.53 -15.05 -5.28
C ARG A 268 11.29 -13.94 -4.55
N GLY A 269 11.09 -13.78 -3.25
CA GLY A 269 11.67 -12.71 -2.43
C GLY A 269 10.97 -11.36 -2.61
N VAL A 270 9.73 -11.35 -3.09
CA VAL A 270 8.94 -10.12 -3.29
C VAL A 270 8.04 -9.90 -2.07
N PRO A 271 8.09 -8.72 -1.42
CA PRO A 271 7.22 -8.45 -0.27
C PRO A 271 5.74 -8.48 -0.68
N ALA A 272 5.01 -9.40 -0.05
CA ALA A 272 3.59 -9.58 -0.30
C ALA A 272 2.85 -10.05 0.95
N VAL A 273 1.59 -9.66 1.06
CA VAL A 273 0.69 -10.06 2.15
C VAL A 273 -0.67 -10.42 1.60
N ILE A 274 -1.35 -11.35 2.30
CA ILE A 274 -2.75 -11.63 2.05
C ILE A 274 -3.59 -10.51 2.67
N GLY A 275 -4.36 -9.81 1.85
CA GLY A 275 -5.22 -8.74 2.31
C GLY A 275 -6.00 -8.04 1.20
N VAL A 276 -7.06 -7.34 1.62
CA VAL A 276 -7.89 -6.46 0.81
C VAL A 276 -8.10 -5.15 1.54
N LEU A 277 -8.35 -4.07 0.80
CA LEU A 277 -8.77 -2.78 1.36
C LEU A 277 -10.28 -2.64 1.22
N GLY A 278 -11.00 -3.34 2.08
CA GLY A 278 -12.46 -3.25 2.17
C GLY A 278 -12.86 -2.16 3.15
N THR A 279 -12.99 -2.55 4.41
CA THR A 279 -13.34 -1.74 5.57
C THR A 279 -12.20 -1.57 6.57
N ILE A 280 -11.19 -2.45 6.52
CA ILE A 280 -10.01 -2.39 7.39
C ILE A 280 -8.94 -1.50 6.75
N HIS A 281 -8.45 -0.52 7.51
CA HIS A 281 -7.32 0.33 7.10
C HIS A 281 -6.02 -0.46 6.96
N LEU A 282 -5.09 0.07 6.16
CA LEU A 282 -3.75 -0.48 6.04
C LEU A 282 -3.06 -0.58 7.41
N PRO A 283 -2.28 -1.64 7.69
CA PRO A 283 -1.46 -1.76 8.89
C PRO A 283 -0.19 -0.89 8.79
N TYR A 284 -0.26 0.21 8.06
CA TYR A 284 0.86 1.13 7.82
C TYR A 284 0.43 2.55 8.17
N PRO A 285 1.32 3.38 8.72
CA PRO A 285 1.04 4.79 8.93
C PRO A 285 0.64 5.50 7.64
N ALA A 286 -0.11 6.60 7.78
CA ALA A 286 -0.37 7.50 6.66
C ALA A 286 0.96 7.94 6.03
N ARG A 287 1.01 7.98 4.70
CA ARG A 287 2.21 8.34 3.90
C ARG A 287 3.39 7.36 4.04
N ALA A 288 3.15 6.10 4.39
CA ALA A 288 4.19 5.05 4.32
C ALA A 288 4.65 4.71 2.89
N PHE A 289 3.84 5.08 1.89
CA PHE A 289 4.11 4.81 0.47
C PHE A 289 4.15 6.11 -0.34
N ASP A 290 5.15 6.23 -1.21
CA ASP A 290 5.29 7.35 -2.14
C ASP A 290 4.35 7.21 -3.35
N MET A 291 4.03 5.96 -3.69
CA MET A 291 3.19 5.58 -4.82
C MET A 291 2.21 4.46 -4.45
N ALA A 292 1.01 4.47 -5.04
CA ALA A 292 0.09 3.34 -4.98
C ALA A 292 -0.32 2.94 -6.40
N GLN A 293 -0.26 1.64 -6.67
CA GLN A 293 -0.73 0.98 -7.88
C GLN A 293 -1.96 0.13 -7.50
N CYS A 294 -3.03 0.28 -8.27
CA CYS A 294 -4.20 -0.57 -8.18
C CYS A 294 -4.51 -1.13 -9.55
N SER A 295 -4.41 -2.44 -9.68
CA SER A 295 -4.64 -3.15 -10.93
C SER A 295 -5.89 -3.99 -10.79
N ARG A 296 -7.05 -3.42 -11.16
CA ARG A 296 -8.39 -4.04 -10.96
C ARG A 296 -8.60 -4.52 -9.51
N CYS A 297 -8.14 -3.73 -8.55
CA CYS A 297 -8.13 -4.10 -7.13
C CYS A 297 -9.52 -4.11 -6.47
N LEU A 298 -10.56 -3.58 -7.16
CA LEU A 298 -11.94 -3.46 -6.64
C LEU A 298 -12.04 -2.66 -5.32
N ILE A 299 -11.06 -1.79 -5.05
CA ILE A 299 -11.05 -0.91 -3.88
C ILE A 299 -11.77 0.39 -4.26
N PRO A 300 -12.83 0.78 -3.52
CA PRO A 300 -13.51 2.04 -3.76
C PRO A 300 -12.74 3.18 -3.10
N TRP A 301 -11.62 3.59 -3.71
CA TRP A 301 -10.71 4.62 -3.19
C TRP A 301 -11.39 5.93 -2.84
N THR A 302 -12.48 6.28 -3.52
CA THR A 302 -13.23 7.53 -3.29
C THR A 302 -14.16 7.48 -2.08
N SER A 303 -14.55 6.29 -1.61
CA SER A 303 -15.44 6.15 -0.43
C SER A 303 -14.69 5.73 0.83
N ASN A 304 -13.57 4.99 0.68
CA ASN A 304 -12.87 4.33 1.79
C ASN A 304 -11.37 4.67 1.86
N GLY A 305 -10.88 5.62 1.05
CA GLY A 305 -9.46 6.00 0.95
C GLY A 305 -8.96 6.96 2.03
#